data_AF-A0A7C7IVT6-F1
#
_entry.id   AF-A0A7C7IVT6-F1
#
_cell.length_a   1.000
_cell.length_b   1.000
_cell.length_c   1.000
_cell.angle_alpha   90.00
_cell.angle_beta   90.00
_cell.angle_gamma   90.00
#
_symmetry.space_group_name_H-M   'P 1'
#
loop_
_entity.id
_entity.type
_entity.pdbx_description
1 polymer ?
#
loop_
_entity_poly.entity_id
_entity_poly.type
_entity_poly.pdbx_seq_one_letter_code
_entity_poly.pdbx_strand_id
1 'polypeptide(L)'
;MKNLDVDFIKGCAIGRWLEIISSLAPRLMPTVERGRRHGPCDLCGGKDRCRCHNDFSETGGIFCNQCRGGSDGLAVLCWANSWTFRESLEAVASYVGLNDASILPPVNRTSRPQPKKDWVRELKQLEQTWNEAQSGTSRLQQYFEFRGLSIAPPNTLRLHSKLPYYHEDGEITHHPAMLAQIIRGDELVG
;
A
#
# COMPACT_ATOMS: atom_id res chain seq x y z
N MET A 1 -34.24 -9.05 6.43
CA MET A 1 -33.01 -8.22 6.58
C MET A 1 -32.62 -7.72 5.19
N LYS A 2 -32.45 -6.41 5.01
CA LYS A 2 -32.02 -5.82 3.72
C LYS A 2 -30.62 -6.36 3.39
N ASN A 3 -30.45 -6.98 2.22
CA ASN A 3 -29.16 -7.51 1.77
C ASN A 3 -28.42 -6.37 1.06
N LEU A 4 -27.40 -5.82 1.70
CA LEU A 4 -26.57 -4.76 1.12
C LEU A 4 -25.48 -5.42 0.26
N ASP A 5 -25.52 -5.19 -1.04
CA ASP A 5 -24.48 -5.65 -1.96
C ASP A 5 -23.20 -4.81 -1.74
N VAL A 6 -22.20 -5.44 -1.14
CA VAL A 6 -20.92 -4.83 -0.78
C VAL A 6 -20.18 -4.32 -2.01
N ASP A 7 -20.15 -5.11 -3.09
CA ASP A 7 -19.39 -4.79 -4.28
C ASP A 7 -20.05 -3.63 -5.03
N PHE A 8 -21.37 -3.61 -5.07
CA PHE A 8 -22.13 -2.48 -5.62
C PHE A 8 -21.86 -1.19 -4.84
N ILE A 9 -21.91 -1.22 -3.50
CA ILE A 9 -21.67 -0.05 -2.65
C ILE A 9 -20.23 0.45 -2.81
N LYS A 10 -19.25 -0.45 -2.82
CA LYS A 10 -17.85 -0.11 -3.11
C LYS A 10 -17.69 0.50 -4.49
N GLY A 11 -18.38 -0.04 -5.50
CA GLY A 11 -18.41 0.51 -6.86
C GLY A 11 -18.94 1.95 -6.91
N CYS A 12 -20.00 2.26 -6.16
CA CYS A 12 -20.53 3.62 -6.04
C CYS A 12 -19.60 4.59 -5.29
N ALA A 13 -18.67 4.08 -4.49
CA ALA A 13 -17.70 4.86 -3.73
C ALA A 13 -16.40 5.15 -4.49
N ILE A 14 -16.13 4.46 -5.62
CA ILE A 14 -14.96 4.70 -6.47
C ILE A 14 -14.91 6.18 -6.90
N GLY A 15 -13.76 6.81 -6.71
CA GLY A 15 -13.50 8.22 -7.00
C GLY A 15 -14.01 9.18 -5.92
N ARG A 16 -14.74 8.69 -4.91
CA ARG A 16 -15.38 9.50 -3.86
C ARG A 16 -14.84 9.23 -2.46
N TRP A 17 -13.85 8.34 -2.32
CA TRP A 17 -13.31 7.95 -1.01
C TRP A 17 -12.74 9.11 -0.19
N LEU A 18 -12.17 10.13 -0.84
CA LEU A 18 -11.74 11.35 -0.16
C LEU A 18 -12.93 12.02 0.55
N GLU A 19 -14.03 12.24 -0.15
CA GLU A 19 -15.23 12.90 0.38
C GLU A 19 -15.89 12.04 1.47
N ILE A 20 -16.02 10.73 1.21
CA ILE A 20 -16.62 9.76 2.13
C ILE A 20 -15.83 9.71 3.45
N ILE A 21 -14.51 9.53 3.39
CA ILE A 21 -13.66 9.43 4.60
C ILE A 21 -13.60 10.77 5.32
N SER A 22 -13.55 11.90 4.60
CA SER A 22 -13.58 13.22 5.23
C SER A 22 -14.88 13.47 5.99
N SER A 23 -16.00 12.97 5.48
CA SER A 23 -17.31 13.10 6.14
C SER A 23 -17.51 12.11 7.28
N LEU A 24 -17.14 10.85 7.09
CA LEU A 24 -17.47 9.76 8.02
C LEU A 24 -16.37 9.49 9.05
N ALA A 25 -15.13 9.89 8.78
CA ALA A 25 -13.98 9.78 9.69
C ALA A 25 -13.10 11.05 9.62
N PRO A 26 -13.62 12.24 9.99
CA PRO A 26 -12.94 13.53 9.82
C PRO A 26 -11.59 13.62 10.54
N ARG A 27 -11.35 12.80 11.57
CA ARG A 27 -10.04 12.69 12.22
C ARG A 27 -8.92 12.30 11.27
N LEU A 28 -9.22 11.56 10.20
CA LEU A 28 -8.23 11.14 9.19
C LEU A 28 -7.98 12.18 8.09
N MET A 29 -8.65 13.35 8.12
CA MET A 29 -8.48 14.39 7.12
C MET A 29 -7.00 14.78 6.88
N PRO A 30 -6.16 15.01 7.90
CA PRO A 30 -4.77 15.38 7.64
C PRO A 30 -3.99 14.28 6.89
N THR A 31 -4.29 13.00 7.14
CA THR A 31 -3.73 11.89 6.35
C THR A 31 -4.27 11.88 4.91
N VAL A 32 -5.57 12.09 4.72
CA VAL A 32 -6.21 12.09 3.39
C VAL A 32 -5.71 13.25 2.52
N GLU A 33 -5.61 14.46 3.08
CA GLU A 33 -5.07 15.65 2.41
C GLU A 33 -3.58 15.48 2.06
N ARG A 34 -2.82 14.83 2.94
CA ARG A 34 -1.41 14.50 2.67
C ARG A 34 -1.26 13.45 1.57
N GLY A 35 -2.27 12.60 1.37
CA GLY A 35 -2.34 11.58 0.33
C GLY A 35 -1.29 10.48 0.52
N ARG A 36 -0.51 10.21 -0.53
CA ARG A 36 0.49 9.13 -0.56
C ARG A 36 1.74 9.41 0.26
N ARG A 37 1.94 10.65 0.74
CA ARG A 37 3.12 11.01 1.52
C ARG A 37 3.02 10.46 2.94
N HIS A 38 4.13 9.93 3.43
CA HIS A 38 4.25 9.49 4.81
C HIS A 38 4.12 10.67 5.78
N GLY A 39 3.53 10.43 6.94
CA GLY A 39 3.42 11.42 8.01
C GLY A 39 2.88 10.81 9.30
N PRO A 40 2.55 11.63 10.30
CA PRO A 40 1.95 11.16 11.55
C PRO A 40 0.61 10.46 11.28
N CYS A 41 0.27 9.48 12.12
CA CYS A 41 -1.07 8.91 12.14
C CYS A 41 -1.98 9.79 12.97
N ASP A 42 -3.13 10.22 12.43
CA ASP A 42 -4.06 11.09 13.16
C ASP A 42 -4.77 10.38 14.33
N LEU A 43 -4.64 9.04 14.39
CA LEU A 43 -5.23 8.22 15.44
C LEU A 43 -4.22 7.81 16.53
N CYS A 44 -2.97 7.48 16.17
CA CYS A 44 -1.95 7.02 17.12
C CYS A 44 -0.67 7.87 17.19
N GLY A 45 -0.58 8.96 16.45
CA GLY A 45 0.60 9.83 16.37
C GLY A 45 1.78 9.23 15.59
N GLY A 46 3.01 9.53 16.04
CA GLY A 46 4.25 9.20 15.35
C GLY A 46 4.72 10.30 14.39
N LYS A 47 5.73 10.01 13.56
CA LYS A 47 6.33 10.98 12.62
C LYS A 47 6.03 10.66 11.15
N ASP A 48 6.10 9.39 10.75
CA ASP A 48 6.12 8.96 9.34
C ASP A 48 5.34 7.66 9.07
N ARG A 49 4.40 7.32 9.96
CA ARG A 49 3.79 5.99 10.01
C ARG A 49 2.60 5.80 9.08
N CYS A 50 1.97 6.89 8.62
CA CYS A 50 0.65 6.87 8.01
C CYS A 50 0.62 7.50 6.61
N ARG A 51 -0.03 6.84 5.65
CA ARG A 51 -0.27 7.34 4.28
C ARG A 51 -1.48 6.69 3.64
N CYS A 52 -2.06 7.31 2.61
CA CYS A 52 -3.03 6.67 1.74
C CYS A 52 -2.35 5.65 0.81
N HIS A 53 -3.07 4.61 0.40
CA HIS A 53 -2.62 3.70 -0.65
C HIS A 53 -2.49 4.39 -2.01
N ASN A 54 -1.77 3.76 -2.93
CA ASN A 54 -1.57 4.32 -4.28
C ASN A 54 -2.91 4.44 -5.03
N ASP A 55 -3.79 3.47 -4.86
CA ASP A 55 -5.13 3.40 -5.45
C ASP A 55 -6.21 3.95 -4.50
N PHE A 56 -5.88 4.92 -3.63
CA PHE A 56 -6.82 5.47 -2.65
C PHE A 56 -8.11 6.01 -3.27
N SER A 57 -8.04 6.61 -4.46
CA SER A 57 -9.24 7.06 -5.19
C SER A 57 -10.19 5.90 -5.50
N GLU A 58 -9.66 4.71 -5.75
CA GLU A 58 -10.42 3.51 -6.12
C GLU A 58 -10.84 2.70 -4.89
N THR A 59 -9.93 2.51 -3.93
CA THR A 59 -10.10 1.59 -2.81
C THR A 59 -10.42 2.28 -1.49
N GLY A 60 -9.98 3.52 -1.29
CA GLY A 60 -10.10 4.26 -0.03
C GLY A 60 -9.14 3.79 1.08
N GLY A 61 -8.18 2.91 0.77
CA GLY A 61 -7.33 2.31 1.79
C GLY A 61 -6.25 3.25 2.34
N ILE A 62 -6.02 3.16 3.64
CA ILE A 62 -5.05 3.96 4.41
C ILE A 62 -4.21 3.01 5.24
N PHE A 63 -2.90 3.18 5.18
CA PHE A 63 -1.95 2.34 5.89
C PHE A 63 -1.35 3.06 7.09
N CYS A 64 -1.17 2.34 8.20
CA CYS A 64 -0.40 2.78 9.35
C CYS A 64 0.56 1.66 9.83
N ASN A 65 1.86 1.95 9.98
CA ASN A 65 2.85 0.98 10.46
C ASN A 65 2.57 0.44 11.88
N GLN A 66 1.83 1.18 12.72
CA GLN A 66 1.52 0.77 14.09
C GLN A 66 0.10 0.17 14.19
N CYS A 67 -0.89 0.87 13.64
CA CYS A 67 -2.30 0.47 13.75
C CYS A 67 -2.75 -0.50 12.66
N ARG A 68 -1.90 -0.79 11.68
CA ARG A 68 -2.18 -1.55 10.44
C ARG A 68 -3.16 -0.87 9.47
N GLY A 69 -3.95 0.11 9.90
CA GLY A 69 -4.82 0.90 9.03
C GLY A 69 -6.00 0.08 8.51
N GLY A 70 -6.42 0.34 7.26
CA GLY A 70 -7.45 -0.41 6.54
C GLY A 70 -7.11 -0.56 5.06
N SER A 71 -7.29 -1.77 4.51
CA SER A 71 -6.97 -2.10 3.12
C SER A 71 -7.92 -1.47 2.09
N ASP A 72 -9.11 -1.05 2.51
CA ASP A 72 -10.10 -0.32 1.72
C ASP A 72 -10.87 0.66 2.61
N GLY A 73 -11.73 1.49 2.00
CA GLY A 73 -12.46 2.54 2.70
C GLY A 73 -13.41 2.00 3.78
N LEU A 74 -14.00 0.81 3.62
CA LEU A 74 -14.83 0.20 4.67
C LEU A 74 -13.97 -0.22 5.87
N ALA A 75 -12.82 -0.86 5.62
CA ALA A 75 -11.87 -1.23 6.65
C ALA A 75 -11.29 0.00 7.36
N VAL A 76 -11.03 1.08 6.62
CA VAL A 76 -10.59 2.36 7.17
C VAL A 76 -11.64 2.96 8.11
N LEU A 77 -12.92 2.92 7.74
CA LEU A 77 -14.00 3.43 8.60
C LEU A 77 -14.20 2.57 9.85
N CYS A 78 -14.14 1.24 9.72
CA CYS A 78 -14.14 0.32 10.86
C CYS A 78 -13.00 0.67 11.84
N TRP A 79 -11.79 0.84 11.30
CA TRP A 79 -10.60 1.18 12.07
C TRP A 79 -10.71 2.56 12.75
N ALA A 80 -11.10 3.59 12.00
CA ALA A 80 -11.08 4.97 12.47
C ALA A 80 -12.15 5.26 13.53
N ASN A 81 -13.32 4.65 13.38
CA ASN A 81 -14.48 4.92 14.22
C ASN A 81 -14.77 3.81 15.23
N SER A 82 -13.99 2.73 15.24
CA SER A 82 -14.30 1.50 15.99
C SER A 82 -15.67 0.92 15.62
N TRP A 83 -16.07 1.11 14.36
CA TRP A 83 -17.31 0.59 13.82
C TRP A 83 -17.17 -0.88 13.42
N THR A 84 -18.27 -1.59 13.47
CA THR A 84 -18.43 -2.88 12.79
C THR A 84 -18.43 -2.67 11.28
N PHE A 85 -18.17 -3.76 10.55
CA PHE A 85 -18.29 -3.78 9.09
C PHE A 85 -19.66 -3.31 8.61
N ARG A 86 -20.73 -3.72 9.31
CA ARG A 86 -22.10 -3.37 8.97
C ARG A 86 -22.37 -1.87 9.12
N GLU A 87 -21.97 -1.28 10.24
CA GLU A 87 -22.13 0.17 10.45
C GLU A 87 -21.39 0.98 9.39
N SER A 88 -20.18 0.54 9.04
CA SER A 88 -19.39 1.16 7.97
C SER A 88 -20.08 1.05 6.60
N LEU A 89 -20.63 -0.14 6.29
CA LEU A 89 -21.35 -0.37 5.03
C LEU A 89 -22.64 0.46 4.94
N GLU A 90 -23.42 0.53 6.02
CA GLU A 90 -24.65 1.32 6.11
C GLU A 90 -24.36 2.83 6.02
N ALA A 91 -23.28 3.29 6.65
CA ALA A 91 -22.85 4.69 6.57
C ALA A 91 -22.39 5.08 5.16
N VAL A 92 -21.62 4.22 4.48
CA VAL A 92 -21.21 4.46 3.08
C VAL A 92 -22.42 4.41 2.15
N ALA A 93 -23.31 3.42 2.30
CA ALA A 93 -24.56 3.33 1.52
C ALA A 93 -25.41 4.59 1.68
N SER A 94 -25.53 5.10 2.91
CA SER A 94 -26.20 6.37 3.20
C SER A 94 -25.55 7.53 2.47
N TYR A 95 -24.23 7.63 2.54
CA TYR A 95 -23.46 8.71 1.90
C TYR A 95 -23.60 8.71 0.38
N VAL A 96 -23.64 7.53 -0.25
CA VAL A 96 -23.82 7.41 -1.71
C VAL A 96 -25.29 7.47 -2.15
N GLY A 97 -26.22 7.73 -1.23
CA GLY A 97 -27.64 7.96 -1.53
C GLY A 97 -28.48 6.69 -1.70
N LEU A 98 -28.03 5.54 -1.19
CA LEU A 98 -28.70 4.24 -1.31
C LEU A 98 -29.68 3.94 -0.16
N ASN A 99 -30.19 4.97 0.52
CA ASN A 99 -30.97 4.78 1.74
C ASN A 99 -32.43 4.33 1.54
N ASP A 100 -33.10 4.55 0.40
CA ASP A 100 -34.47 4.04 0.19
C ASP A 100 -35.02 4.11 -1.26
N ALA A 101 -34.19 4.14 -2.30
CA ALA A 101 -34.69 4.08 -3.69
C ALA A 101 -34.03 2.95 -4.46
N SER A 102 -34.87 2.03 -4.98
CA SER A 102 -34.67 1.21 -6.17
C SER A 102 -33.21 1.08 -6.61
N ILE A 103 -32.62 -0.09 -6.36
CA ILE A 103 -31.37 -0.53 -6.98
C ILE A 103 -31.59 -0.44 -8.50
N LEU A 104 -31.19 0.67 -9.11
CA LEU A 104 -31.12 0.77 -10.55
C LEU A 104 -30.05 -0.23 -11.00
N PRO A 105 -30.27 -0.95 -12.10
CA PRO A 105 -29.34 -1.96 -12.57
C PRO A 105 -27.96 -1.33 -12.75
N PRO A 106 -26.89 -2.10 -12.52
CA PRO A 106 -25.53 -1.58 -12.48
C PRO A 106 -25.23 -0.81 -13.75
N VAL A 107 -24.80 0.46 -13.60
CA VAL A 107 -24.04 1.10 -14.66
C VAL A 107 -22.73 0.33 -14.73
N ASN A 108 -22.65 -0.60 -15.69
CA ASN A 108 -21.43 -1.31 -16.05
C ASN A 108 -20.38 -0.29 -16.49
N ARG A 109 -19.67 0.29 -15.52
CA ARG A 109 -18.39 0.94 -15.77
C ARG A 109 -17.38 -0.19 -15.76
N THR A 110 -17.16 -0.76 -16.93
CA THR A 110 -16.03 -1.64 -17.19
C THR A 110 -14.79 -0.98 -16.61
N SER A 111 -14.17 -1.59 -15.62
CA SER A 111 -12.83 -1.22 -15.17
C SER A 111 -11.98 -1.09 -16.43
N ARG A 112 -11.54 0.13 -16.75
CA ARG A 112 -10.68 0.36 -17.92
C ARG A 112 -9.52 -0.61 -17.79
N PRO A 113 -9.32 -1.56 -18.73
CA PRO A 113 -8.16 -2.44 -18.68
C PRO A 113 -6.95 -1.54 -18.65
N GLN A 114 -6.25 -1.49 -17.52
CA GLN A 114 -4.98 -0.79 -17.51
C GLN A 114 -4.09 -1.53 -18.51
N PRO A 115 -3.48 -0.83 -19.47
CA PRO A 115 -2.55 -1.47 -20.39
C PRO A 115 -1.47 -2.15 -19.54
N LYS A 116 -1.26 -3.46 -19.76
CA LYS A 116 -0.16 -4.18 -19.13
C LYS A 116 1.12 -3.47 -19.57
N LYS A 117 1.75 -2.78 -18.63
CA LYS A 117 3.03 -2.11 -18.88
C LYS A 117 4.03 -3.17 -19.34
N ASP A 118 4.73 -2.89 -20.44
CA ASP A 118 5.84 -3.73 -20.89
C ASP A 118 7.02 -3.50 -19.96
N TRP A 119 7.40 -4.54 -19.21
CA TRP A 119 8.45 -4.51 -18.19
C TRP A 119 9.80 -5.00 -18.71
N VAL A 120 9.97 -5.25 -20.02
CA VAL A 120 11.21 -5.83 -20.57
C VAL A 120 12.46 -5.05 -20.17
N ARG A 121 12.39 -3.71 -20.17
CA ARG A 121 13.52 -2.86 -19.79
C ARG A 121 13.84 -2.96 -18.30
N GLU A 122 12.83 -2.86 -17.45
CA GLU A 122 12.95 -2.94 -16.00
C GLU A 122 13.47 -4.31 -15.56
N LEU A 123 12.97 -5.39 -16.15
CA LEU A 123 13.46 -6.76 -15.88
C LEU A 123 14.95 -6.91 -16.21
N LYS A 124 15.38 -6.38 -17.36
CA LYS A 124 16.81 -6.39 -17.73
C LYS A 124 17.68 -5.58 -16.77
N GLN A 125 17.18 -4.45 -16.28
CA GLN A 125 17.88 -3.63 -15.29
C GLN A 125 18.00 -4.34 -13.94
N LEU A 126 16.94 -5.02 -13.48
CA LEU A 126 16.97 -5.83 -12.26
C LEU A 126 17.94 -6.99 -12.38
N GLU A 127 17.94 -7.71 -13.50
CA GLU A 127 18.87 -8.80 -13.76
C GLU A 127 20.33 -8.33 -13.77
N GLN A 128 20.61 -7.20 -14.43
CA GLN A 128 21.94 -6.60 -14.42
C GLN A 128 22.38 -6.21 -13.00
N THR A 129 21.50 -5.52 -12.27
CA THR A 129 21.75 -5.10 -10.88
C THR A 129 22.01 -6.30 -9.96
N TRP A 130 21.30 -7.41 -10.18
CA TRP A 130 21.52 -8.66 -9.44
C TRP A 130 22.87 -9.33 -9.76
N ASN A 131 23.26 -9.33 -11.04
CA ASN A 131 24.51 -9.93 -11.52
C ASN A 131 25.75 -9.14 -11.07
N GLU A 132 25.62 -7.82 -10.90
CA GLU A 132 26.68 -6.96 -10.36
C GLU A 132 26.84 -7.10 -8.82
N ALA A 133 25.87 -7.70 -8.13
CA ALA A 133 25.89 -7.91 -6.68
C ALA A 133 26.62 -9.19 -6.27
N GLN A 134 27.26 -9.16 -5.10
CA GLN A 134 28.10 -10.25 -4.58
C GLN A 134 27.44 -10.93 -3.37
N SER A 135 27.36 -12.27 -3.39
CA SER A 135 26.97 -13.08 -2.23
C SER A 135 28.14 -13.29 -1.27
N GLY A 136 27.86 -13.64 -0.01
CA GLY A 136 28.89 -14.11 0.93
C GLY A 136 29.95 -13.07 1.31
N THR A 137 29.68 -11.78 1.11
CA THR A 137 30.61 -10.71 1.49
C THR A 137 30.72 -10.60 3.01
N SER A 138 31.91 -10.23 3.51
CA SER A 138 32.14 -10.00 4.95
C SER A 138 31.21 -8.92 5.52
N ARG A 139 30.84 -7.92 4.72
CA ARG A 139 29.91 -6.85 5.10
C ARG A 139 28.49 -7.37 5.35
N LEU A 140 28.01 -8.35 4.58
CA LEU A 140 26.72 -9.00 4.83
C LEU A 140 26.74 -9.81 6.14
N GLN A 141 27.82 -10.55 6.38
CA GLN A 141 27.99 -11.32 7.62
C GLN A 141 27.97 -10.41 8.86
N GLN A 142 28.77 -9.33 8.83
CA GLN A 142 28.78 -8.31 9.88
C GLN A 142 27.40 -7.70 10.10
N TYR A 143 26.66 -7.39 9.03
CA TYR A 143 25.30 -6.85 9.17
C TYR A 143 24.39 -7.81 9.96
N PHE A 144 24.43 -9.11 9.66
CA PHE A 144 23.61 -10.11 10.35
C PHE A 144 24.00 -10.20 11.84
N GLU A 145 25.30 -10.27 12.13
CA GLU A 145 25.83 -10.30 13.50
C GLU A 145 25.38 -9.08 14.32
N PHE A 146 25.56 -7.86 13.79
CA PHE A 146 25.15 -6.63 14.47
C PHE A 146 23.63 -6.49 14.63
N ARG A 147 22.84 -7.18 13.81
CA ARG A 147 21.38 -7.24 13.92
C ARG A 147 20.90 -8.39 14.82
N GLY A 148 21.80 -9.17 15.39
CA GLY A 148 21.48 -10.33 16.22
C GLY A 148 20.87 -11.50 15.45
N LEU A 149 21.13 -11.58 14.14
CA LEU A 149 20.67 -12.68 13.29
C LEU A 149 21.70 -13.81 13.30
N SER A 150 21.37 -14.92 13.97
CA SER A 150 22.26 -16.08 14.12
C SER A 150 22.31 -17.01 12.90
N ILE A 151 21.85 -16.55 11.74
CA ILE A 151 21.84 -17.33 10.49
C ILE A 151 22.90 -16.80 9.54
N ALA A 152 23.50 -17.68 8.73
CA ALA A 152 24.35 -17.24 7.63
C ALA A 152 23.49 -16.51 6.58
N PRO A 153 23.98 -15.40 5.97
CA PRO A 153 23.29 -14.77 4.86
C PRO A 153 23.04 -15.78 3.73
N PRO A 154 21.79 -15.98 3.28
CA PRO A 154 21.50 -16.93 2.21
C PRO A 154 22.06 -16.43 0.87
N ASN A 155 22.30 -17.34 -0.08
CA ASN A 155 22.77 -16.97 -1.43
C ASN A 155 21.79 -16.10 -2.21
N THR A 156 20.51 -16.13 -1.82
CA THR A 156 19.45 -15.25 -2.32
C THR A 156 19.58 -13.83 -1.80
N LEU A 157 20.54 -13.53 -0.92
CA LEU A 157 20.87 -12.19 -0.46
C LEU A 157 22.29 -11.81 -0.91
N ARG A 158 22.40 -10.72 -1.67
CA ARG A 158 23.67 -10.21 -2.21
C ARG A 158 23.87 -8.74 -1.84
N LEU A 159 25.12 -8.31 -1.88
CA LEU A 159 25.50 -6.91 -1.68
C LEU A 159 25.92 -6.30 -3.00
N HIS A 160 25.19 -5.28 -3.43
CA HIS A 160 25.61 -4.40 -4.50
C HIS A 160 26.45 -3.27 -3.91
N SER A 161 27.58 -2.92 -4.53
CA SER A 161 28.52 -1.94 -3.97
C SER A 161 28.04 -0.49 -4.10
N LYS A 162 27.25 -0.19 -5.14
CA LYS A 162 26.91 1.20 -5.50
C LYS A 162 25.58 1.32 -6.28
N LEU A 163 24.46 1.45 -5.58
CA LEU A 163 23.14 1.75 -6.19
C LEU A 163 22.70 3.20 -5.94
N PRO A 164 21.92 3.82 -6.85
CA PRO A 164 21.40 5.16 -6.67
C PRO A 164 20.40 5.22 -5.51
N TYR A 165 20.52 6.27 -4.70
CA TYR A 165 19.58 6.66 -3.66
C TYR A 165 19.05 8.06 -4.00
N TYR A 166 17.75 8.16 -4.20
CA TYR A 166 17.06 9.38 -4.58
C TYR A 166 16.57 10.10 -3.32
N HIS A 167 17.12 11.26 -3.04
CA HIS A 167 16.69 12.11 -1.93
C HIS A 167 15.44 12.91 -2.31
N GLU A 168 14.73 13.42 -1.30
CA GLU A 168 13.48 14.18 -1.50
C GLU A 168 13.71 15.51 -2.22
N ASP A 169 14.90 16.09 -2.12
CA ASP A 169 15.32 17.32 -2.80
C ASP A 169 15.77 17.09 -4.26
N GLY A 170 15.74 15.84 -4.72
CA GLY A 170 16.18 15.44 -6.06
C GLY A 170 17.68 15.12 -6.17
N GLU A 171 18.45 15.23 -5.09
CA GLU A 171 19.84 14.77 -5.08
C GLU A 171 19.90 13.25 -5.28
N ILE A 172 20.85 12.78 -6.11
CA ILE A 172 21.11 11.35 -6.31
C ILE A 172 22.49 11.02 -5.76
N THR A 173 22.52 10.27 -4.66
CA THR A 173 23.75 9.72 -4.08
C THR A 173 23.86 8.23 -4.38
N HIS A 174 25.02 7.61 -4.15
CA HIS A 174 25.20 6.19 -4.41
C HIS A 174 25.76 5.47 -3.19
N HIS A 175 25.14 4.34 -2.82
CA HIS A 175 25.45 3.60 -1.60
C HIS A 175 25.45 2.09 -1.82
N PRO A 176 26.14 1.33 -0.95
CA PRO A 176 25.98 -0.12 -0.91
C PRO A 176 24.55 -0.51 -0.54
N ALA A 177 24.01 -1.54 -1.18
CA ALA A 177 22.63 -2.00 -0.99
C ALA A 177 22.56 -3.52 -0.94
N MET A 178 21.78 -4.06 0.00
CA MET A 178 21.47 -5.47 0.03
C MET A 178 20.29 -5.75 -0.90
N LEU A 179 20.44 -6.73 -1.79
CA LEU A 179 19.45 -7.17 -2.74
C LEU A 179 19.04 -8.60 -2.40
N ALA A 180 17.74 -8.87 -2.42
CA ALA A 180 17.20 -10.20 -2.16
C ALA A 180 16.38 -10.69 -3.35
N GLN A 181 16.62 -11.93 -3.79
CA GLN A 181 15.69 -12.64 -4.66
C GLN A 181 14.59 -13.30 -3.83
N ILE A 182 13.36 -13.16 -4.27
CA ILE A 182 12.17 -13.75 -3.69
C ILE A 182 11.84 -15.01 -4.49
N ILE A 183 12.02 -16.15 -3.84
CA ILE A 183 11.76 -17.46 -4.42
C ILE A 183 10.54 -18.07 -3.73
N ARG A 184 9.60 -18.58 -4.54
CA ARG A 184 8.43 -19.33 -4.07
C ARG A 184 8.51 -20.75 -4.60
N GLY A 185 8.87 -21.71 -3.75
CA GLY A 185 9.23 -23.05 -4.21
C GLY A 185 10.54 -22.99 -5.00
N ASP A 186 10.50 -23.34 -6.28
CA ASP A 186 11.63 -23.22 -7.21
C ASP A 186 11.48 -22.06 -8.21
N GLU A 187 10.43 -21.24 -8.06
CA GLU A 187 10.11 -20.15 -8.99
C GLU A 187 10.62 -18.80 -8.44
N LEU A 188 11.35 -18.05 -9.27
CA LEU A 188 11.70 -16.66 -9.01
C LEU A 188 10.47 -15.78 -9.23
N VAL A 189 9.99 -15.13 -8.16
CA VAL A 189 8.77 -14.30 -8.20
C VAL A 189 9.04 -12.83 -7.89
N GLY A 190 10.26 -12.45 -7.52
CA GLY A 190 10.66 -11.08 -7.25
C GLY A 190 12.13 -10.91 -6.90
#